data_AF-A0A0A7KTA8-F1
#
_entry.id   AF-A0A0A7KTA8-F1
#
_cell.length_a   1.000
_cell.length_b   1.000
_cell.length_c   1.000
_cell.angle_alpha   90.00
_cell.angle_beta   90.00
_cell.angle_gamma   90.00
#
_symmetry.space_group_name_H-M   'P 1'
#
loop_
_entity.id
_entity.type
_entity.pdbx_description
1 polymer ?
#
loop_
_entity_poly.entity_id
_entity_poly.type
_entity_poly.pdbx_seq_one_letter_code
_entity_poly.pdbx_strand_id
1 'polypeptide(L)' 'TTANQDPLVTKGASLVPLLGIDVWEHAYYLQYKNVRPDYLKNIWKVINWKYASQVYEKESA' A
#
# COMPACT_ATOMS: atom_id res chain seq x y z
N THR A 1 -3.68 0.12 -8.65
CA THR A 1 -4.03 1.33 -7.89
C THR A 1 -5.53 1.52 -7.89
N THR A 2 -6.07 2.26 -6.92
CA THR A 2 -7.46 2.74 -6.88
C THR A 2 -7.45 4.27 -6.90
N ALA A 3 -8.55 4.89 -7.32
CA ALA A 3 -8.69 6.33 -7.26
C ALA A 3 -9.12 6.73 -5.85
N ASN A 4 -8.69 7.91 -5.40
CA ASN A 4 -9.07 8.48 -4.12
C ASN A 4 -8.95 7.52 -2.93
N GLN A 5 -10.06 7.24 -2.26
CA GLN A 5 -10.18 6.31 -1.12
C GLN A 5 -10.96 5.05 -1.51
N ASP A 6 -11.12 4.78 -2.81
CA ASP A 6 -11.86 3.62 -3.28
C ASP A 6 -11.15 2.35 -2.79
N PRO A 7 -11.83 1.49 -2.00
CA PRO A 7 -11.20 0.32 -1.42
C PRO A 7 -11.02 -0.79 -2.46
N LEU A 8 -10.09 -1.71 -2.20
CA LEU A 8 -9.79 -2.83 -3.12
C LEU A 8 -11.03 -3.70 -3.39
N VAL A 9 -11.97 -3.79 -2.45
CA VAL A 9 -13.21 -4.56 -2.57
C VAL A 9 -14.08 -4.10 -3.76
N THR A 10 -13.94 -2.85 -4.21
CA THR A 10 -14.61 -2.33 -5.41
C THR A 10 -14.16 -3.01 -6.70
N LYS A 11 -12.98 -3.65 -6.68
CA LYS A 11 -12.42 -4.40 -7.82
C LYS A 11 -12.71 -5.90 -7.75
N GLY A 12 -13.19 -6.39 -6.61
CA GLY A 12 -13.53 -7.78 -6.39
C GLY A 12 -13.76 -8.05 -4.91
N ALA A 13 -14.94 -8.56 -4.56
CA ALA A 13 -15.34 -8.78 -3.18
C ALA A 13 -14.47 -9.81 -2.42
N SER A 14 -13.77 -10.68 -3.15
CA SER A 14 -12.84 -11.68 -2.60
C SER A 14 -11.39 -11.21 -2.54
N LEU A 15 -11.08 -9.98 -2.94
CA LEU A 15 -9.72 -9.46 -2.89
C LEU A 15 -9.40 -8.94 -1.48
N VAL A 16 -8.39 -9.53 -0.85
CA VAL A 16 -7.89 -9.08 0.46
C VAL A 16 -6.59 -8.29 0.26
N PRO A 17 -6.51 -7.03 0.72
CA PRO A 17 -5.29 -6.24 0.61
C PRO A 17 -4.24 -6.71 1.62
N LEU A 18 -3.10 -7.21 1.13
CA LEU A 18 -1.94 -7.58 1.96
C LEU A 18 -1.06 -6.37 2.29
N LEU A 19 -0.97 -5.42 1.34
CA LEU A 19 -0.15 -4.21 1.42
C LEU A 19 -0.89 -3.06 0.72
N GLY A 20 -0.81 -1.87 1.29
CA GLY A 20 -1.31 -0.63 0.72
C GLY A 20 -0.25 0.46 0.82
N ILE A 21 -0.10 1.24 -0.24
CA ILE A 21 0.82 2.39 -0.29
C ILE A 21 -0.02 3.62 -0.67
N ASP A 22 -0.07 4.60 0.23
CA ASP A 22 -0.74 5.88 -0.05
C ASP A 22 0.14 6.74 -0.96
N VAL A 23 -0.42 7.16 -2.10
CA VAL A 23 0.25 8.00 -3.09
C VAL A 23 -0.38 9.39 -3.21
N TRP A 24 -1.25 9.77 -2.27
CA TRP A 24 -1.66 11.15 -2.09
C TRP A 24 -0.47 11.99 -1.65
N GLU A 25 -0.39 13.24 -2.12
CA GLU A 25 0.76 14.11 -1.85
C GLU A 25 1.01 14.28 -0.35
N HIS A 26 -0.04 14.33 0.49
CA HIS A 26 0.13 14.41 1.95
C HIS A 26 0.96 13.28 2.56
N ALA A 27 1.08 12.12 1.91
CA ALA A 27 1.80 10.97 2.44
C ALA A 27 3.32 11.10 2.27
N TYR A 28 3.80 11.93 1.34
CA TYR A 28 5.22 12.00 0.99
C TYR A 28 5.78 13.40 0.74
N TYR A 29 4.93 14.41 0.54
CA TYR A 29 5.36 15.70 -0.01
C TYR A 29 6.33 16.46 0.91
N LEU A 30 6.19 16.35 2.24
CA LEU A 30 7.11 17.04 3.15
C LEU A 30 8.57 16.59 2.98
N GLN A 31 8.79 15.29 2.72
CA GLN A 31 10.13 14.70 2.57
C GLN A 31 10.60 14.64 1.11
N TYR A 32 9.71 14.34 0.18
CA TYR A 32 10.05 14.03 -1.22
C TYR A 32 9.56 15.08 -2.23
N LYS A 33 8.78 16.08 -1.79
CA LYS A 33 8.19 17.12 -2.65
C LYS A 33 7.48 16.49 -3.85
N ASN A 34 7.82 16.93 -5.06
CA ASN A 34 7.27 16.41 -6.32
C ASN A 34 7.91 15.08 -6.78
N VAL A 35 8.89 14.53 -6.06
CA VAL A 35 9.65 13.34 -6.46
C VAL A 35 9.04 12.07 -5.88
N ARG A 36 7.78 11.78 -6.25
CA ARG A 36 7.07 10.55 -5.88
C ARG A 36 7.85 9.25 -6.17
N PRO A 37 8.61 9.12 -7.27
CA PRO A 37 9.40 7.92 -7.53
C PRO A 37 10.39 7.59 -6.41
N ASP A 38 10.96 8.60 -5.75
CA ASP A 38 11.92 8.39 -4.65
C ASP A 38 11.23 7.91 -3.37
N TYR A 39 10.02 8.39 -3.10
CA TYR A 39 9.17 7.85 -2.04
C TYR A 39 8.88 6.36 -2.28
N LEU A 40 8.44 6.00 -3.49
CA LEU A 40 8.13 4.62 -3.87
C LEU A 40 9.38 3.72 -3.89
N LYS A 41 10.56 4.27 -4.17
CA LYS A 41 11.83 3.52 -4.07
C LYS A 41 12.21 3.23 -2.62
N ASN A 42 11.94 4.15 -1.70
CA ASN A 42 12.36 4.02 -0.30
C ASN A 42 11.37 3.28 0.60
N ILE A 43 10.07 3.32 0.30
CA ILE A 43 9.04 2.75 1.17
C ILE A 43 9.25 1.25 1.46
N TRP A 44 9.80 0.49 0.53
CA TRP A 44 10.10 -0.94 0.70
C TRP A 44 11.03 -1.27 1.87
N LYS A 45 11.85 -0.29 2.31
CA LYS A 45 12.77 -0.43 3.45
C LYS A 45 12.07 -0.48 4.80
N VAL A 46 10.82 0.01 4.88
CA VAL A 46 10.07 0.15 6.14
C VAL A 46 8.78 -0.67 6.19
N ILE A 47 8.50 -1.46 5.15
CA ILE A 47 7.33 -2.34 5.12
C ILE A 47 7.47 -3.47 6.15
N ASN A 48 6.40 -3.70 6.91
CA ASN A 48 6.29 -4.86 7.80
C ASN A 48 5.85 -6.11 7.02
N TRP A 49 6.83 -6.81 6.45
CA TRP A 49 6.59 -8.04 5.69
C TRP A 49 6.04 -9.19 6.54
N LYS A 50 6.36 -9.23 7.85
CA LYS A 50 5.84 -10.25 8.76
C LYS A 50 4.31 -10.15 8.86
N TYR A 51 3.78 -8.94 9.01
CA TYR A 51 2.34 -8.74 9.04
C TYR A 51 1.66 -9.12 7.73
N ALA A 52 2.24 -8.73 6.59
CA ALA A 52 1.71 -9.11 5.28
C ALA A 52 1.66 -10.64 5.09
N SER A 53 2.69 -11.36 5.54
CA SER A 53 2.72 -12.84 5.55
C SER A 53 1.62 -13.42 6.43
N GLN A 54 1.42 -12.89 7.63
CA GLN A 54 0.38 -13.35 8.56
C GLN A 54 -1.03 -13.19 7.98
N VAL A 55 -1.30 -12.07 7.30
CA VAL A 55 -2.58 -11.87 6.61
C VAL A 55 -2.71 -12.86 5.45
N TYR A 56 -1.66 -13.07 4.66
CA TYR A 56 -1.68 -14.03 3.56
C TYR A 56 -1.98 -15.45 4.05
N GLU A 57 -1.27 -15.92 5.07
CA GLU A 57 -1.46 -17.25 5.67
C GLU A 57 -2.89 -17.44 6.17
N LYS A 58 -3.44 -16.44 6.87
CA LYS A 58 -4.80 -16.46 7.42
C LYS A 58 -5.87 -16.61 6.33
N GLU A 59 -5.74 -15.89 5.22
CA GLU A 59 -6.74 -15.88 4.14
C GLU A 59 -6.56 -17.03 3.14
N SER A 60 -5.41 -17.71 3.19
CA SER A 60 -5.12 -18.90 2.37
C SER A 60 -5.57 -20.22 3.01
N ALA A 61 -5.96 -20.19 4.28
CA ALA A 61 -6.46 -21.32 5.06
C ALA A 61 -7.98 -21.49 4.89
#